data_AF-A0A7C9E0G6-F1
#
_entry.id   AF-A0A7C9E0G6-F1
#
_cell.length_a   1.000
_cell.length_b   1.000
_cell.length_c   1.000
_cell.angle_alpha   90.00
_cell.angle_beta   90.00
_cell.angle_gamma   90.00
#
_symmetry.space_group_name_H-M   'P 1'
#
loop_
_entity.id
_entity.type
_entity.pdbx_description
1 polymer ?
#
loop_
_entity_poly.entity_id
_entity_poly.type
_entity_poly.pdbx_seq_one_letter_code
_entity_poly.pdbx_strand_id
1 'polypeptide(L)'
;IPMNARKVVLELFVSSHGDDEFWYSNPPNSYILANNLTTGGNGAFREVFAKIDGSVVASEVPFPVVYTNGINPLFWQPIVAIGAFDFPSHDFDFTPILGSL
;
A
#
# COMPACT_ATOMS: atom_id res chain seq x y z
N ILE A 1 -10.14 -23.34 -7.67
CA ILE A 1 -9.34 -23.82 -6.50
C ILE A 1 -9.40 -25.35 -6.48
N PRO A 2 -8.38 -26.12 -6.05
CA PRO A 2 -8.49 -27.58 -5.94
C PRO A 2 -9.64 -28.01 -5.04
N MET A 3 -10.42 -29.03 -5.44
CA MET A 3 -11.59 -29.51 -4.68
C MET A 3 -11.23 -30.02 -3.26
N ASN A 4 -9.98 -30.41 -3.06
CA ASN A 4 -9.47 -30.88 -1.77
C ASN A 4 -8.72 -29.79 -0.98
N ALA A 5 -8.81 -28.51 -1.39
CA ALA A 5 -8.23 -27.42 -0.63
C ALA A 5 -8.79 -27.39 0.80
N ARG A 6 -7.93 -27.09 1.77
CA ARG A 6 -8.26 -26.98 3.20
C ARG A 6 -7.86 -25.64 3.81
N LYS A 7 -7.04 -24.87 3.09
CA LYS A 7 -6.56 -23.56 3.49
C LYS A 7 -6.30 -22.73 2.24
N VAL A 8 -6.73 -21.47 2.28
CA VAL A 8 -6.41 -20.46 1.26
C VAL A 8 -6.05 -19.19 2.01
N VAL A 9 -4.86 -18.67 1.72
CA VAL A 9 -4.38 -17.41 2.27
C VAL A 9 -3.96 -16.55 1.09
N LEU A 10 -4.34 -15.28 1.14
CA LEU A 10 -3.80 -14.25 0.27
C LEU A 10 -2.77 -13.45 1.07
N GLU A 11 -1.51 -13.50 0.66
CA GLU A 11 -0.48 -12.59 1.14
C GLU A 11 -0.51 -11.33 0.26
N LEU A 12 -0.72 -10.17 0.88
CA LEU A 12 -0.68 -8.87 0.25
C LEU A 12 0.63 -8.16 0.62
N PHE A 13 1.37 -7.76 -0.41
CA PHE A 13 2.58 -6.95 -0.27
C PHE A 13 2.39 -5.64 -1.05
N VAL A 14 2.52 -4.50 -0.36
CA VAL A 14 2.29 -3.17 -0.94
C VAL A 14 3.58 -2.36 -0.89
N SER A 15 4.00 -1.85 -2.05
CA SER A 15 5.13 -0.92 -2.16
C SER A 15 4.71 0.31 -2.95
N SER A 16 5.14 1.49 -2.52
CA SER A 16 4.77 2.77 -3.12
C SER A 16 5.94 3.41 -3.87
N HIS A 17 5.69 3.96 -5.06
CA HIS A 17 6.73 4.49 -5.95
C HIS A 17 6.22 5.74 -6.70
N GLY A 18 7.13 6.53 -7.26
CA GLY A 18 6.77 7.72 -8.06
C GLY A 18 6.00 8.75 -7.24
N ASP A 19 4.86 9.22 -7.76
CA ASP A 19 4.00 10.20 -7.06
C ASP A 19 3.44 9.69 -5.72
N ASP A 20 3.47 8.38 -5.50
CA ASP A 20 3.07 7.75 -4.25
C ASP A 20 4.27 7.37 -3.38
N GLU A 21 5.54 7.57 -3.80
CA GLU A 21 6.71 7.24 -2.97
C GLU A 21 6.62 7.85 -1.56
N PHE A 22 6.04 9.05 -1.45
CA PHE A 22 5.82 9.79 -0.20
C PHE A 22 4.34 10.09 0.08
N TRP A 23 3.45 9.17 -0.32
CA TRP A 23 1.99 9.36 -0.30
C TRP A 23 1.42 9.89 1.02
N TYR A 24 2.02 9.52 2.16
CA TYR A 24 1.62 9.96 3.50
C TYR A 24 1.74 11.48 3.72
N SER A 25 2.43 12.16 2.82
CA SER A 25 2.59 13.62 2.81
C SER A 25 1.83 14.30 1.66
N ASN A 26 1.14 13.54 0.79
CA ASN A 26 0.48 14.10 -0.37
C ASN A 26 -0.70 14.99 0.04
N PRO A 27 -0.81 16.21 -0.52
CA PRO A 27 -1.95 17.07 -0.27
C PRO A 27 -3.22 16.55 -0.97
N PRO A 28 -4.42 16.97 -0.50
CA PRO A 28 -5.65 16.76 -1.25
C PRO A 28 -5.62 17.47 -2.61
N ASN A 29 -6.28 16.91 -3.61
CA ASN A 29 -6.32 17.48 -4.97
C ASN A 29 -6.89 18.91 -5.00
N SER A 30 -7.83 19.25 -4.10
CA SER A 30 -8.36 20.61 -3.97
C SER A 30 -7.28 21.64 -3.61
N TYR A 31 -6.32 21.27 -2.75
CA TYR A 31 -5.20 22.14 -2.38
C TYR A 31 -4.24 22.34 -3.55
N ILE A 32 -3.94 21.27 -4.30
CA ILE A 32 -3.12 21.33 -5.52
C ILE A 32 -3.74 22.29 -6.54
N LEU A 33 -5.04 22.14 -6.81
CA LEU A 33 -5.77 22.99 -7.75
C LEU A 33 -5.80 24.46 -7.32
N ALA A 34 -6.07 24.72 -6.04
CA ALA A 34 -6.14 26.08 -5.51
C ALA A 34 -4.80 26.83 -5.57
N ASN A 35 -3.67 26.09 -5.54
CA ASN A 35 -2.33 26.66 -5.51
C ASN A 35 -1.54 26.45 -6.81
N ASN A 36 -2.17 25.89 -7.86
CA ASN A 36 -1.55 25.58 -9.15
C ASN A 36 -0.22 24.80 -9.02
N LEU A 37 -0.21 23.77 -8.15
CA LEU A 37 0.98 22.95 -7.87
C LEU A 37 1.09 21.78 -8.85
N THR A 38 2.33 21.32 -9.07
CA THR A 38 2.65 20.10 -9.82
C THR A 38 3.35 19.11 -8.89
N THR A 39 2.54 18.31 -8.19
CA THR A 39 2.99 17.32 -7.19
C THR A 39 2.03 16.12 -7.17
N GLY A 40 2.45 15.02 -6.54
CA GLY A 40 1.57 13.91 -6.21
C GLY A 40 0.39 14.36 -5.34
N GLY A 41 -0.78 13.76 -5.57
CA GLY A 41 -2.04 14.13 -4.92
C GLY A 41 -2.74 12.98 -4.22
N ASN A 42 -4.07 13.03 -4.20
CA ASN A 42 -4.98 12.04 -3.61
C ASN A 42 -4.95 11.96 -2.07
N GLY A 43 -4.32 12.92 -1.40
CA GLY A 43 -4.26 12.96 0.07
C GLY A 43 -3.37 11.88 0.68
N ALA A 44 -3.29 11.88 2.01
CA ALA A 44 -2.40 11.03 2.80
C ALA A 44 -2.98 9.66 3.21
N PHE A 45 -4.04 9.19 2.55
CA PHE A 45 -4.68 7.91 2.87
C PHE A 45 -4.61 6.96 1.67
N ARG A 46 -4.23 5.72 1.92
CA ARG A 46 -4.26 4.63 0.95
C ARG A 46 -5.00 3.45 1.57
N GLU A 47 -5.83 2.80 0.76
CA GLU A 47 -6.50 1.56 1.13
C GLU A 47 -6.46 0.63 -0.08
N VAL A 48 -6.09 -0.61 0.15
CA VAL A 48 -6.03 -1.65 -0.87
C VAL A 48 -7.21 -2.58 -0.66
N PHE A 49 -7.97 -2.83 -1.71
CA PHE A 49 -9.10 -3.77 -1.69
C PHE A 49 -8.74 -5.04 -2.45
N ALA A 50 -8.82 -6.18 -1.78
CA ALA A 50 -8.75 -7.48 -2.42
C ALA A 50 -10.16 -7.93 -2.83
N LYS A 51 -10.30 -8.34 -4.10
CA LYS A 51 -11.57 -8.83 -4.64
C LYS A 51 -11.41 -10.24 -5.19
N ILE A 52 -12.38 -11.10 -4.87
CA ILE A 52 -12.53 -12.42 -5.49
C ILE A 52 -13.90 -12.45 -6.16
N ASP A 53 -13.94 -12.84 -7.44
CA ASP A 53 -15.15 -12.86 -8.26
C ASP A 53 -15.97 -11.56 -8.22
N GLY A 54 -15.28 -10.43 -8.19
CA GLY A 54 -15.88 -9.09 -8.15
C GLY A 54 -16.34 -8.61 -6.77
N SER A 55 -16.39 -9.49 -5.76
CA SER A 55 -16.75 -9.16 -4.38
C SER A 55 -15.52 -8.77 -3.57
N VAL A 56 -15.61 -7.69 -2.78
CA VAL A 56 -14.54 -7.31 -1.83
C VAL A 56 -14.53 -8.32 -0.69
N VAL A 57 -13.38 -8.96 -0.48
CA VAL A 57 -13.20 -10.00 0.54
C VAL A 57 -12.25 -9.56 1.66
N ALA A 58 -11.40 -8.57 1.40
CA ALA A 58 -10.53 -7.96 2.39
C ALA A 58 -10.14 -6.54 1.97
N SER A 59 -9.75 -5.72 2.94
CA SER A 59 -9.03 -4.47 2.71
C SER A 59 -7.89 -4.29 3.70
N GLU A 60 -6.87 -3.56 3.28
CA GLU A 60 -5.73 -3.17 4.12
C GLU A 60 -5.46 -1.67 3.98
N VAL A 61 -5.15 -1.03 5.09
CA VAL A 61 -4.58 0.33 5.10
C VAL A 61 -3.07 0.18 5.31
N PRO A 62 -2.25 0.22 4.24
CA PRO A 62 -0.82 -0.05 4.36
C PRO A 62 -0.15 0.98 5.27
N PHE A 63 0.77 0.50 6.11
CA PHE A 63 1.60 1.38 6.94
C PHE A 63 2.60 2.14 6.06
N PRO A 64 2.82 3.45 6.28
CA PRO A 64 3.79 4.19 5.49
C PRO A 64 5.22 3.74 5.80
N VAL A 65 5.93 3.32 4.76
CA VAL A 65 7.37 3.09 4.82
C VAL A 65 8.07 4.37 4.37
N VAL A 66 9.02 4.84 5.19
CA VAL A 66 9.78 6.06 4.92
C VAL A 66 11.07 5.69 4.19
N TYR A 67 11.14 6.04 2.91
CA TYR A 67 12.34 5.90 2.11
C TYR A 67 13.46 6.85 2.58
N THR A 68 14.68 6.58 2.13
CA THR A 68 15.93 7.26 2.56
C THR A 68 15.91 8.79 2.49
N ASN A 69 15.14 9.36 1.56
CA ASN A 69 15.00 10.79 1.31
C ASN A 69 13.60 11.33 1.73
N GLY A 70 12.74 10.48 2.29
CA GLY A 70 11.29 10.73 2.40
C GLY A 70 10.88 11.76 3.46
N ILE A 71 11.77 12.09 4.40
CA ILE A 71 11.57 13.23 5.33
C ILE A 71 12.33 14.46 4.85
N ASN A 72 13.56 14.26 4.38
CA ASN A 72 14.41 15.32 3.86
C ASN A 72 15.24 14.77 2.69
N PRO A 73 15.17 15.36 1.49
CA PRO A 73 15.97 14.96 0.35
C PRO A 73 17.48 14.91 0.62
N LEU A 74 17.98 15.75 1.53
CA LEU A 74 19.39 15.82 1.92
C LEU A 74 19.85 14.63 2.78
N PHE A 75 18.94 13.77 3.25
CA PHE A 75 19.28 12.57 4.01
C PHE A 75 19.54 11.34 3.13
N TRP A 76 19.38 11.45 1.81
CA TRP A 76 19.70 10.36 0.90
C TRP A 76 21.16 9.90 1.04
N GLN A 77 21.38 8.60 1.19
CA GLN A 77 22.71 7.99 1.23
C GLN A 77 22.74 6.69 0.42
N PRO A 78 23.89 6.32 -0.19
CA PRO A 78 24.06 5.03 -0.86
C PRO A 78 23.89 3.83 0.07
N ILE A 79 24.23 3.99 1.34
CA ILE A 79 24.02 2.99 2.39
C ILE A 79 22.82 3.45 3.21
N VAL A 80 21.74 2.69 3.13
CA VAL A 80 20.44 3.04 3.69
C VAL A 80 20.29 2.56 5.13
N ALA A 81 19.39 3.18 5.89
CA ALA A 81 19.03 2.69 7.21
C ALA A 81 18.38 1.30 7.15
N ILE A 82 18.55 0.52 8.22
CA ILE A 82 17.83 -0.76 8.38
C ILE A 82 16.33 -0.45 8.36
N GLY A 83 15.58 -1.17 7.52
CA GLY A 83 14.14 -1.00 7.37
C GLY A 83 13.71 -0.02 6.27
N ALA A 84 14.62 0.71 5.62
CA ALA A 84 14.26 1.71 4.59
C ALA A 84 13.52 1.14 3.36
N PHE A 85 13.56 -0.19 3.19
CA PHE A 85 12.86 -0.93 2.14
C PHE A 85 12.15 -2.17 2.69
N ASP A 86 11.88 -2.19 4.00
CA ASP A 86 11.20 -3.30 4.67
C ASP A 86 9.70 -3.01 4.71
N PHE A 87 8.97 -3.55 3.74
CA PHE A 87 7.53 -3.39 3.65
C PHE A 87 6.84 -4.58 4.33
N PRO A 88 5.86 -4.34 5.22
CA PRO A 88 5.11 -5.43 5.82
C PRO A 88 4.27 -6.15 4.77
N SER A 89 4.21 -7.48 4.87
CA SER A 89 3.17 -8.27 4.20
C SER A 89 1.99 -8.51 5.14
N HIS A 90 0.81 -8.67 4.55
CA HIS A 90 -0.46 -8.83 5.26
C HIS A 90 -1.15 -10.09 4.76
N ASP A 91 -1.38 -11.05 5.65
CA ASP A 91 -2.04 -12.31 5.34
C ASP A 91 -3.55 -12.24 5.61
N PHE A 92 -4.34 -12.57 4.59
CA PHE A 92 -5.78 -12.72 4.68
C PHE A 92 -6.18 -14.20 4.59
N ASP A 93 -6.74 -14.74 5.67
CA ASP A 93 -7.24 -16.11 5.70
C ASP A 93 -8.64 -16.20 5.08
N PHE A 94 -8.70 -16.80 3.89
CA PHE A 94 -9.95 -17.06 3.17
C PHE A 94 -10.45 -18.51 3.32
N THR A 95 -9.86 -19.28 4.24
CA THR A 95 -10.35 -20.61 4.59
C THR A 95 -11.83 -20.64 4.93
N PRO A 96 -12.41 -19.66 5.66
CA PRO A 96 -13.85 -19.66 5.96
C PRO A 96 -14.77 -19.56 4.75
N ILE A 97 -14.30 -18.99 3.62
CA ILE A 97 -15.12 -18.77 2.42
C ILE A 97 -14.84 -19.79 1.31
N LEU A 98 -13.97 -20.78 1.53
CA LEU A 98 -13.63 -21.84 0.57
C LEU A 98 -14.85 -22.57 0.00
N GLY A 99 -15.93 -22.73 0.78
CA GLY A 99 -17.13 -23.43 0.33
C GLY A 99 -17.98 -22.64 -0.68
N SER A 100 -17.71 -21.34 -0.84
CA SER A 100 -18.37 -20.46 -1.80
C SER A 100 -17.48 -20.06 -2.99
N LEU A 101 -16.22 -20.51 -3.00
CA LEU A 101 -15.20 -20.23 -4.02
C LEU A 101 -15.04 -21.35 -5.05
#